data_AF-A0A450WDB0-F1
#
_entry.id   AF-A0A450WDB0-F1
#
_cell.length_a   1.000
_cell.length_b   1.000
_cell.length_c   1.000
_cell.angle_alpha   90.00
_cell.angle_beta   90.00
_cell.angle_gamma   90.00
#
_symmetry.space_group_name_H-M   'P 1'
#
loop_
_entity.id
_entity.type
_entity.pdbx_description
1 polymer ?
#
loop_
_entity_poly.entity_id
_entity_poly.type
_entity_poly.pdbx_seq_one_letter_code
_entity_poly.pdbx_strand_id
1 'polypeptide(L)' 'MEFIKHPDQSEFSPYQYGSMMGSAEKILRKEILNGIPTSDLSDVIADFESEGAKVSTRQERSDNWTLTAIFEQ' A
#
# COMPACT_ATOMS: atom_id res chain seq x y z
N MET A 1 26.52 -36.99 8.85
CA MET A 1 26.21 -36.72 7.45
C MET A 1 24.74 -36.33 7.36
N GLU A 2 24.51 -35.33 6.52
CA GLU A 2 23.29 -34.57 6.11
C GLU A 2 22.00 -35.42 5.93
N PHE A 3 20.75 -34.92 5.91
CA PHE A 3 20.12 -33.85 5.10
C PHE A 3 18.74 -33.40 5.67
N ILE A 4 18.27 -32.24 5.20
CA ILE A 4 17.18 -31.33 5.63
C ILE A 4 15.79 -31.69 5.03
N LYS A 5 14.65 -31.37 5.69
CA LYS A 5 13.47 -30.68 5.08
C LYS A 5 12.32 -30.35 6.06
N HIS A 6 11.76 -29.16 5.82
CA HIS A 6 10.85 -28.28 6.58
C HIS A 6 9.50 -28.86 7.09
N PRO A 7 8.90 -28.26 8.13
CA PRO A 7 7.45 -28.10 8.16
C PRO A 7 7.04 -26.89 7.32
N ASP A 8 6.14 -27.15 6.36
CA ASP A 8 5.39 -26.17 5.59
C ASP A 8 4.44 -25.43 6.55
N GLN A 9 4.77 -24.19 6.91
CA GLN A 9 3.81 -23.27 7.52
C GLN A 9 3.36 -22.28 6.47
N SER A 10 2.51 -22.79 5.58
CA SER A 10 1.45 -22.02 4.93
C SER A 10 0.51 -21.44 5.98
N GLU A 11 0.93 -20.39 6.68
CA GLU A 11 0.02 -19.49 7.39
C GLU A 11 0.23 -18.08 6.83
N PHE A 12 -0.58 -17.78 5.82
CA PHE A 12 -0.92 -16.44 5.40
C PHE A 12 -1.25 -15.58 6.62
N SER A 13 -0.33 -14.69 7.01
CA SER A 13 -0.61 -13.59 7.92
C SER A 13 -0.12 -12.31 7.25
N PRO A 14 -1.01 -11.41 6.77
CA PRO A 14 -0.60 -10.24 6.00
C PRO A 14 -0.04 -9.10 6.85
N TYR A 15 0.50 -9.39 8.03
CA TYR A 15 1.06 -8.37 8.93
C TYR A 15 2.52 -8.71 9.26
N GLN A 16 3.42 -8.63 8.28
CA GLN A 16 4.86 -8.56 8.58
C GLN A 16 5.23 -7.11 8.95
N TYR A 17 5.03 -6.78 10.22
CA TYR A 17 5.76 -5.71 10.87
C TYR A 17 7.11 -6.27 11.34
N GLY A 18 8.19 -5.72 10.80
CA GLY A 18 9.51 -5.69 11.43
C GLY A 18 10.46 -6.86 11.14
N SER A 19 11.45 -6.61 10.26
CA SER A 19 12.89 -6.82 10.55
C SER A 19 13.72 -6.66 9.29
N MET A 20 14.50 -5.57 9.17
CA MET A 20 15.89 -5.59 8.66
C MET A 20 16.51 -4.20 8.78
N MET A 21 17.42 -4.08 9.74
CA MET A 21 18.39 -2.98 9.85
C MET A 21 19.40 -3.13 8.70
N GLY A 22 19.48 -2.18 7.77
CA GLY A 22 20.44 -2.32 6.68
C GLY A 22 20.44 -1.34 5.51
N SER A 23 19.75 -0.21 5.57
CA SER A 23 20.00 1.02 4.79
C SER A 23 18.85 1.97 5.11
N ALA A 24 19.07 3.28 5.06
CA ALA A 24 17.96 4.23 5.08
C ALA A 24 17.19 4.15 3.74
N GLU A 25 16.65 2.97 3.42
CA GLU A 25 15.61 2.83 2.42
C GLU A 25 14.41 3.56 2.99
N LYS A 26 14.22 4.79 2.51
CA LYS A 26 13.06 5.64 2.76
C LYS A 26 11.82 4.74 2.70
N ILE A 27 11.21 4.43 3.83
CA ILE A 27 10.13 3.45 3.91
C ILE A 27 8.92 4.08 3.22
N LEU A 28 8.71 3.73 1.96
CA LEU A 28 7.59 4.23 1.19
C LEU A 28 6.33 3.44 1.57
N ARG A 29 5.47 4.02 2.40
CA ARG A 29 4.14 3.46 2.65
C ARG A 29 3.29 3.71 1.41
N LYS A 30 2.67 2.66 0.85
CA LYS A 30 1.78 2.76 -0.31
C LYS A 30 0.38 2.29 0.08
N GLU A 31 -0.63 3.09 -0.23
CA GLU A 31 -2.04 2.77 -0.03
C GLU A 31 -2.79 2.85 -1.35
N ILE A 32 -3.74 1.91 -1.56
CA ILE A 32 -4.52 1.82 -2.79
C ILE A 32 -5.99 1.69 -2.40
N LEU A 33 -6.80 2.63 -2.88
CA LEU A 33 -8.25 2.64 -2.75
C LEU A 33 -8.88 2.45 -4.12
N ASN A 34 -9.96 1.68 -4.18
CA ASN A 34 -10.68 1.39 -5.41
C ASN A 34 -12.16 1.72 -5.24
N GLY A 35 -12.88 1.94 -6.33
CA GLY A 35 -14.31 2.18 -6.26
C GLY A 35 -14.68 3.56 -5.70
N ILE A 36 -13.79 4.54 -5.73
CA ILE A 36 -14.08 5.89 -5.24
C ILE A 36 -15.01 6.58 -6.25
N PRO A 37 -16.24 6.95 -5.86
CA PRO A 37 -17.11 7.70 -6.75
C PRO A 37 -16.53 9.11 -7.02
N THR A 38 -16.84 9.68 -8.18
CA THR A 38 -16.32 11.01 -8.57
C THR A 38 -16.68 12.12 -7.56
N SER A 39 -17.82 11.99 -6.85
CA SER A 39 -18.25 12.92 -5.80
C SER A 39 -17.28 13.00 -4.62
N ASP A 40 -16.66 11.87 -4.26
CA ASP A 40 -15.82 11.74 -3.07
C ASP A 40 -14.32 11.80 -3.41
N LEU A 41 -13.97 11.80 -4.70
CA LEU A 41 -12.59 11.76 -5.16
C LEU A 41 -11.76 12.95 -4.64
N SER A 42 -12.31 14.16 -4.68
CA SER A 42 -11.58 15.37 -4.24
C SER A 42 -11.27 15.35 -2.76
N ASP A 43 -12.22 14.91 -1.93
CA ASP A 43 -12.07 14.89 -0.49
C ASP A 43 -11.03 13.84 -0.08
N VAL A 44 -11.11 12.64 -0.68
CA VAL A 44 -10.13 11.58 -0.44
C VAL A 44 -8.73 12.01 -0.88
N ILE A 45 -8.56 12.67 -2.02
CA ILE A 45 -7.25 13.20 -2.43
C ILE A 45 -6.72 14.20 -1.39
N ALA A 46 -7.55 15.14 -0.94
CA ALA A 46 -7.14 16.18 0.01
C ALA A 46 -6.68 15.59 1.36
N ASP A 47 -7.35 14.54 1.85
CA ASP A 47 -6.95 13.84 3.07
C ASP A 47 -5.54 13.25 2.93
N PHE A 48 -5.29 12.50 1.85
CA PHE A 48 -3.98 11.89 1.60
C PHE A 48 -2.87 12.92 1.36
N GLU A 49 -3.13 13.98 0.60
CA GLU A 49 -2.17 15.06 0.38
C GLU A 49 -1.86 15.81 1.68
N SER A 50 -2.86 16.02 2.54
CA SER A 50 -2.68 16.64 3.86
C SER A 50 -1.82 15.77 4.79
N GLU A 51 -1.88 14.45 4.66
CA GLU A 51 -1.01 13.52 5.38
C GLU A 51 0.40 13.40 4.75
N GLY A 52 0.67 14.13 3.67
CA GLY A 52 1.96 14.15 2.98
C GLY A 52 2.15 13.03 1.96
N ALA A 53 1.07 12.40 1.51
CA ALA A 53 1.13 11.42 0.44
C ALA A 53 1.18 12.09 -0.95
N LYS A 54 1.92 11.47 -1.86
CA LYS A 54 1.78 11.71 -3.29
C LYS A 54 0.65 10.84 -3.83
N VAL A 55 -0.37 11.48 -4.37
CA VAL A 55 -1.58 10.82 -4.85
C VAL A 55 -1.54 10.66 -6.38
N SER A 56 -1.97 9.51 -6.88
CA SER A 56 -2.18 9.21 -8.29
C SER A 56 -3.54 8.56 -8.47
N THR A 57 -4.34 9.07 -9.41
CA THR A 57 -5.69 8.59 -9.65
C THR A 57 -5.84 8.01 -11.04
N ARG A 58 -6.69 7.00 -11.17
CA ARG A 58 -7.04 6.36 -12.42
C ARG A 58 -8.53 6.10 -12.46
N GLN A 59 -9.18 6.58 -13.51
CA GLN A 59 -10.60 6.30 -13.74
C GLN A 59 -10.77 4.86 -14.24
N GLU A 60 -11.69 4.13 -13.62
CA GLU A 60 -12.14 2.81 -14.07
C GLU A 60 -13.30 2.96 -15.08
N ARG A 61 -13.64 1.87 -15.78
CA ARG A 61 -14.71 1.87 -16.80
C ARG A 61 -16.13 2.12 -16.23
N SER A 62 -16.26 2.16 -14.91
CA SER A 62 -17.55 2.23 -14.18
C SER A 62 -17.80 3.59 -13.54
N ASP A 63 -17.17 4.67 -14.03
CA ASP A 63 -17.20 6.02 -13.44
C ASP A 63 -16.65 6.14 -12.01
N ASN A 64 -16.08 5.04 -11.51
CA ASN A 64 -15.35 4.97 -10.26
C ASN A 64 -13.86 5.21 -10.48
N TRP A 65 -13.16 5.56 -9.41
CA TRP A 65 -11.75 5.88 -9.42
C TRP A 65 -10.96 4.94 -8.52
N THR A 66 -9.78 4.57 -9.00
CA THR A 66 -8.70 3.99 -8.20
C THR A 66 -7.76 5.12 -7.81
N LEU A 67 -7.45 5.22 -6.53
CA LEU A 67 -6.49 6.16 -5.96
C LEU A 67 -5.31 5.39 -5.38
N THR A 68 -4.09 5.81 -5.71
CA THR A 68 -2.84 5.30 -5.15
C THR A 68 -2.15 6.44 -4.40
N ALA A 69 -1.98 6.29 -3.10
CA ALA A 69 -1.26 7.23 -2.24
C ALA A 69 0.12 6.65 -1.87
N ILE A 70 1.18 7.44 -2.02
CA ILE A 70 2.56 7.07 -1.69
C ILE A 70 3.10 8.07 -0.67
N PHE A 71 3.39 7.62 0.54
CA PHE A 71 3.96 8.44 1.61
C PHE A 71 5.46 8.25 1.62
N GLU A 72 6.20 9.34 1.45
CA GLU A 72 7.66 9.34 1.57
C GLU A 72 8.04 9.86 2.97
N GLN A 73 8.23 8.97 3.94
CA GLN A 73 8.76 9.32 5.28
C GLN A 73 10.28 9.22 5.33
#